data_AF-A0A7J4AZK5-F1
#
_entry.id   AF-A0A7J4AZK5-F1
#
_cell.length_a   1.000
_cell.length_b   1.000
_cell.length_c   1.000
_cell.angle_alpha   90.00
_cell.angle_beta   90.00
_cell.angle_gamma   90.00
#
_symmetry.space_group_name_H-M   'P 1'
#
loop_
_entity.id
_entity.type
_entity.pdbx_description
1 polymer ?
#
loop_
_entity_poly.entity_id
_entity_poly.type
_entity_poly.pdbx_seq_one_letter_code
_entity_poly.pdbx_strand_id
1 'polypeptide(L)'
;MEKGRSRYMVLLELVRKLGSFIDKEKQPKDLNLGKILTSIILKRSYSALSIFHYKFNYLGMMHFMDPYNYDVERVMHCGVHYVTPEPNVVPFCTFNVLPELYRDNVQRMFSVSLEEWSKLKPGTVGDKAKYRRDIKKLESGEIYKKTYAGFLE
;
A
#
# COMPACT_ATOMS: atom_id res chain seq x y z
N MET A 1 -15.40 -36.73 0.22
CA MET A 1 -15.10 -35.38 0.77
C MET A 1 -14.95 -35.55 2.27
N GLU A 2 -13.75 -35.39 2.81
CA GLU A 2 -13.52 -35.48 4.26
C GLU A 2 -14.38 -34.44 4.99
N LYS A 3 -15.05 -34.86 6.06
CA LYS A 3 -15.84 -33.95 6.90
C LYS A 3 -14.88 -32.97 7.59
N GLY A 4 -14.83 -31.74 7.08
CA GLY A 4 -14.05 -30.66 7.67
C GLY A 4 -14.41 -30.43 9.14
N ARG A 5 -13.44 -29.96 9.94
CA ARG A 5 -13.62 -29.65 11.36
C ARG A 5 -14.80 -28.69 11.59
N SER A 6 -15.49 -28.87 12.71
CA SER A 6 -16.60 -28.00 13.12
C SER A 6 -16.18 -26.53 13.17
N ARG A 7 -16.98 -25.64 12.57
CA ARG A 7 -16.74 -24.19 12.52
C ARG A 7 -16.51 -23.57 13.91
N TYR A 8 -17.16 -24.12 14.94
CA TYR A 8 -17.03 -23.64 16.31
C TYR A 8 -15.69 -24.02 16.93
N MET A 9 -15.18 -25.22 16.60
CA MET A 9 -13.86 -25.66 17.03
C MET A 9 -12.76 -24.81 16.39
N VAL A 10 -12.90 -24.50 15.09
CA VAL A 10 -11.97 -23.61 14.38
C VAL A 10 -12.01 -22.19 14.98
N LEU A 11 -13.19 -21.66 15.27
CA LEU A 11 -13.36 -20.34 15.89
C LEU A 11 -12.70 -20.28 17.28
N LEU A 12 -12.90 -21.31 18.10
CA LEU A 12 -12.30 -21.40 19.43
C LEU A 12 -10.78 -21.47 19.34
N GLU A 13 -10.25 -22.31 18.45
CA GLU A 13 -8.80 -22.43 18.23
C GLU A 13 -8.19 -21.10 17.78
N LEU A 14 -8.86 -20.39 16.87
CA LEU A 14 -8.45 -19.08 16.39
C LEU A 14 -8.37 -18.07 17.54
N VAL A 15 -9.45 -17.93 18.33
CA VAL A 15 -9.48 -17.00 19.47
C VAL A 15 -8.40 -17.34 20.50
N ARG A 16 -8.16 -18.63 20.77
CA ARG A 16 -7.15 -19.08 21.74
C ARG A 16 -5.72 -18.79 21.28
N LYS A 17 -5.44 -18.93 19.98
CA LYS A 17 -4.13 -18.64 19.38
C LYS A 17 -3.91 -17.15 19.09
N LEU A 18 -4.96 -16.35 19.00
CA LEU A 18 -4.86 -14.94 18.61
C LEU A 18 -3.84 -14.15 19.46
N GLY A 19 -3.82 -14.40 20.77
CA GLY A 19 -2.89 -13.75 21.69
C GLY A 19 -1.41 -14.10 21.47
N SER A 20 -1.08 -15.25 20.87
CA SER A 20 0.32 -15.64 20.61
C SER A 20 0.94 -14.90 19.43
N PHE A 21 0.13 -14.25 18.60
CA PHE A 21 0.60 -13.43 17.48
C PHE A 21 0.83 -11.96 17.88
N ILE A 22 0.62 -11.62 19.15
CA ILE A 22 0.73 -10.25 19.66
C ILE A 22 1.91 -10.20 20.62
N ASP A 23 2.95 -9.48 20.23
CA ASP A 23 4.04 -9.09 21.11
C ASP A 23 3.52 -8.04 22.10
N LYS A 24 3.24 -8.48 23.34
CA LYS A 24 2.68 -7.62 24.39
C LYS A 24 3.70 -6.64 24.94
N GLU A 25 5.00 -6.88 24.77
CA GLU A 25 6.03 -5.96 25.25
C GLU A 25 6.11 -4.72 24.36
N LYS A 26 5.89 -4.88 23.05
CA LYS A 26 5.85 -3.78 22.07
C LYS A 26 4.48 -3.12 21.92
N GLN A 27 3.47 -3.62 22.63
CA GLN A 27 2.12 -3.08 22.55
C GLN A 27 2.01 -1.74 23.30
N PRO A 28 1.42 -0.69 22.69
CA PRO A 28 1.11 0.55 23.40
C PRO A 28 0.24 0.30 24.63
N LYS A 29 0.55 0.96 25.75
CA LYS A 29 -0.11 0.73 27.05
C LYS A 29 -1.63 0.99 27.01
N ASP A 30 -2.09 1.85 26.11
CA ASP A 30 -3.49 2.24 25.94
C ASP A 30 -4.24 1.38 24.89
N LEU A 31 -3.60 0.36 24.32
CA LEU A 31 -4.13 -0.46 23.25
C LEU A 31 -4.17 -1.95 23.63
N ASN A 32 -5.36 -2.55 23.68
CA ASN A 32 -5.52 -4.00 23.87
C ASN A 32 -5.93 -4.69 22.56
N LEU A 33 -4.94 -4.96 21.70
CA LEU A 33 -5.16 -5.59 20.39
C LEU A 33 -5.86 -6.94 20.49
N GLY A 34 -5.51 -7.78 21.46
CA GLY A 34 -6.09 -9.12 21.61
C GLY A 34 -7.60 -9.06 21.84
N LYS A 35 -8.04 -8.13 22.71
CA LYS A 35 -9.47 -7.90 22.98
C LYS A 35 -10.19 -7.32 21.76
N ILE A 36 -9.58 -6.36 21.07
CA ILE A 36 -10.16 -5.73 19.87
C ILE A 36 -10.36 -6.76 18.75
N LEU A 37 -9.31 -7.52 18.42
CA LEU A 37 -9.37 -8.54 17.37
C LEU A 37 -10.35 -9.67 17.72
N THR A 38 -10.38 -10.11 18.98
CA THR A 38 -11.36 -11.11 19.46
C THR A 38 -12.79 -10.58 19.31
N SER A 39 -13.03 -9.30 19.63
CA SER A 39 -14.34 -8.67 19.46
C SER A 39 -14.78 -8.63 18.00
N ILE A 40 -13.88 -8.36 17.05
CA ILE A 40 -14.19 -8.37 15.61
C ILE A 40 -14.60 -9.77 15.16
N ILE A 41 -13.81 -10.78 15.51
CA ILE A 41 -14.02 -12.18 15.11
C ILE A 41 -15.36 -12.72 15.65
N LEU A 42 -15.69 -12.39 16.90
CA LEU A 42 -16.90 -12.87 17.57
C LEU A 42 -18.15 -12.09 17.18
N LYS A 43 -18.11 -10.75 17.21
CA LYS A 43 -19.30 -9.91 16.96
C LYS A 43 -19.62 -9.73 15.49
N ARG A 44 -18.60 -9.70 14.63
CA ARG A 44 -18.73 -9.56 13.16
C ARG A 44 -19.61 -8.36 12.75
N SER A 45 -19.50 -7.25 13.48
CA SER A 45 -20.28 -6.03 13.26
C SER A 45 -19.39 -4.86 12.89
N TYR A 46 -19.95 -3.88 12.17
CA TYR A 46 -19.28 -2.61 11.87
C TYR A 46 -18.85 -1.87 13.14
N SER A 47 -19.64 -1.95 14.23
CA SER A 47 -19.29 -1.35 15.51
C SER A 47 -18.07 -1.99 16.19
N ALA A 48 -17.85 -3.30 16.01
CA ALA A 48 -16.63 -3.94 16.51
C ALA A 48 -15.41 -3.58 15.65
N LEU A 49 -15.61 -3.46 14.34
CA LEU A 49 -14.58 -3.09 13.39
C LEU A 49 -14.15 -1.62 13.51
N SER A 50 -15.09 -0.71 13.80
CA SER A 50 -14.81 0.72 13.91
C SER A 50 -13.82 1.04 15.03
N ILE A 51 -13.89 0.34 16.18
CA ILE A 51 -12.94 0.52 17.28
C ILE A 51 -11.50 0.27 16.83
N PHE A 52 -11.27 -0.78 16.03
CA PHE A 52 -9.96 -1.06 15.46
C PHE A 52 -9.53 0.04 14.50
N HIS A 53 -10.40 0.47 13.58
CA HIS A 53 -10.10 1.55 12.65
C HIS A 53 -9.77 2.87 13.37
N TYR A 54 -10.51 3.27 14.40
CA TYR A 54 -10.22 4.50 15.14
C TYR A 54 -8.87 4.47 15.88
N LYS A 55 -8.45 3.29 16.34
CA LYS A 55 -7.18 3.12 17.07
C LYS A 55 -5.98 2.87 16.15
N PHE A 56 -6.20 2.32 14.96
CA PHE A 56 -5.14 1.89 14.04
C PHE A 56 -4.96 2.82 12.84
N ASN A 57 -6.00 3.55 12.41
CA ASN A 57 -5.87 4.49 11.30
C ASN A 57 -4.92 5.61 11.70
N TYR A 58 -3.71 5.55 11.16
CA TYR A 58 -2.77 6.65 11.19
C TYR A 58 -3.34 7.80 10.34
N LEU A 59 -3.80 8.86 11.00
CA LEU A 59 -4.17 10.11 10.35
C LEU A 59 -2.94 11.00 10.20
N GLY A 60 -2.03 10.61 9.31
CA GLY A 60 -0.91 11.45 8.91
C GLY A 60 -1.36 12.46 7.86
N MET A 61 -1.79 13.65 8.29
CA MET A 61 -2.01 14.75 7.36
C MET A 61 -0.69 15.47 7.13
N MET A 62 -0.06 15.20 6.00
CA MET A 62 1.07 15.99 5.50
C MET A 62 0.65 16.68 4.21
N HIS A 63 0.57 18.01 4.20
CA HIS A 63 0.46 18.79 2.98
C HIS A 63 1.66 18.57 2.05
N PHE A 64 1.45 18.41 0.75
CA PHE A 64 2.57 18.37 -0.18
C PHE A 64 3.36 19.68 -0.09
N MET A 65 4.69 19.57 -0.01
CA MET A 65 5.57 20.73 -0.08
C MET A 65 6.00 20.95 -1.53
N ASP A 66 6.47 22.16 -1.82
CA ASP A 66 7.07 22.62 -3.05
C ASP A 66 8.32 23.49 -2.72
N PRO A 67 9.10 23.93 -3.71
CA PRO A 67 10.34 24.66 -3.43
C PRO A 67 10.16 25.97 -2.64
N TYR A 68 8.96 26.58 -2.65
CA TYR A 68 8.69 27.85 -1.96
C TYR A 68 8.22 27.69 -0.51
N ASN A 69 7.80 26.49 -0.11
CA ASN A 69 7.32 26.20 1.25
C ASN A 69 8.02 25.00 1.90
N TYR A 70 9.22 24.66 1.42
CA TYR A 70 9.99 23.53 1.92
C TYR A 70 10.45 23.76 3.36
N ASP A 71 9.98 22.90 4.26
CA ASP A 71 10.26 22.95 5.70
C ASP A 71 11.04 21.70 6.13
N VAL A 72 12.25 21.91 6.65
CA VAL A 72 13.14 20.83 7.09
C VAL A 72 12.61 20.13 8.34
N GLU A 73 12.04 20.85 9.32
CA GLU A 73 11.48 20.21 10.51
C GLU A 73 10.37 19.24 10.13
N ARG A 74 9.56 19.65 9.16
CA ARG A 74 8.49 18.82 8.63
C ARG A 74 9.00 17.58 7.89
N VAL A 75 10.13 17.70 7.19
CA VAL A 75 10.82 16.57 6.56
C VAL A 75 11.36 15.59 7.60
N MET A 76 11.92 16.07 8.71
CA MET A 76 12.46 15.21 9.79
C MET A 76 11.39 14.35 10.45
N HIS A 77 10.13 14.78 10.43
CA HIS A 77 8.98 14.05 10.98
C HIS A 77 8.18 13.30 9.90
N CYS A 78 8.71 13.17 8.68
CA CYS A 78 7.97 12.53 7.60
C CYS A 78 7.66 11.07 7.91
N GLY A 79 6.43 10.62 7.63
CA GLY A 79 6.04 9.22 7.77
C GLY A 79 6.23 8.38 6.51
N VAL A 80 6.57 9.01 5.38
CA VAL A 80 6.65 8.39 4.06
C VAL A 80 8.05 8.59 3.49
N HIS A 81 8.72 7.50 3.13
CA HIS A 81 10.10 7.52 2.67
C HIS A 81 10.28 6.66 1.43
N TYR A 82 11.20 7.08 0.56
CA TYR A 82 11.73 6.28 -0.53
C TYR A 82 12.99 5.58 -0.10
N VAL A 83 13.08 4.30 -0.44
CA VAL A 83 14.32 3.54 -0.33
C VAL A 83 15.08 3.72 -1.63
N THR A 84 16.33 4.16 -1.52
CA THR A 84 17.24 4.41 -2.65
C THR A 84 18.53 3.63 -2.43
N PRO A 85 19.28 3.20 -3.47
CA PRO A 85 20.57 2.53 -3.24
C PRO A 85 21.58 3.40 -2.47
N GLU A 86 21.52 4.72 -2.63
CA GLU A 86 22.23 5.73 -1.84
C GLU A 86 21.33 6.97 -1.78
N PRO A 87 21.15 7.69 -0.66
CA PRO A 87 21.68 7.47 0.70
C PRO A 87 20.83 6.50 1.55
N ASN A 88 20.23 5.46 0.95
CA ASN A 88 19.35 4.46 1.58
C ASN A 88 17.92 4.91 1.85
N VAL A 89 17.70 6.02 2.56
CA VAL A 89 16.34 6.46 2.93
C VAL A 89 16.18 7.96 2.71
N VAL A 90 15.23 8.35 1.87
CA VAL A 90 14.95 9.76 1.54
C VAL A 90 13.47 10.06 1.82
N PRO A 91 13.14 11.06 2.65
CA PRO A 91 11.76 11.47 2.88
C PRO A 91 11.03 11.85 1.59
N PHE A 92 9.71 11.63 1.55
CA PHE A 92 8.90 11.84 0.35
C PHE A 92 9.08 13.24 -0.27
N CYS A 93 8.99 14.28 0.55
CA CYS A 93 9.10 15.66 0.06
C CYS A 93 10.53 15.97 -0.38
N THR A 94 11.55 15.47 0.34
CA THR A 94 12.96 15.62 -0.08
C THR A 94 13.21 15.01 -1.45
N PHE A 95 12.67 13.82 -1.70
CA PHE A 95 12.83 13.12 -2.98
C PHE A 95 12.12 13.82 -4.15
N ASN A 96 10.95 14.42 -3.91
CA ASN A 96 10.12 14.99 -4.98
C ASN A 96 10.30 16.50 -5.19
N VAL A 97 10.61 17.25 -4.12
CA VAL A 97 10.73 18.72 -4.17
C VAL A 97 12.15 19.16 -4.51
N LEU A 98 13.16 18.39 -4.11
CA LEU A 98 14.57 18.64 -4.40
C LEU A 98 15.14 17.49 -5.25
N PRO A 99 14.55 17.18 -6.41
CA PRO A 99 14.89 15.97 -7.15
C PRO A 99 16.33 15.98 -7.66
N GLU A 100 16.91 17.13 -7.98
CA GLU A 100 18.26 17.26 -8.52
C GLU A 100 19.31 16.78 -7.52
N LEU A 101 19.05 16.96 -6.23
CA LEU A 101 19.95 16.58 -5.14
C LEU A 101 19.82 15.10 -4.76
N TYR A 102 18.61 14.56 -4.82
CA TYR A 102 18.32 13.22 -4.28
C TYR A 102 17.91 12.22 -5.37
N ARG A 103 16.78 12.44 -6.05
CA ARG A 103 16.24 11.48 -7.01
C ARG A 103 17.14 11.34 -8.24
N ASP A 104 17.44 12.45 -8.88
CA ASP A 104 18.03 12.48 -10.21
C ASP A 104 19.51 12.08 -10.15
N ASN A 105 20.20 12.41 -9.06
CA ASN A 105 21.57 11.94 -8.80
C ASN A 105 21.62 10.41 -8.76
N VAL A 106 20.77 9.80 -7.94
CA VAL A 106 20.70 8.34 -7.78
C VAL A 106 20.25 7.67 -9.08
N GLN A 107 19.20 8.19 -9.71
CA GLN A 107 18.74 7.65 -10.99
C GLN A 107 19.84 7.69 -12.04
N ARG A 108 20.66 8.74 -12.09
CA ARG A 108 21.79 8.83 -13.01
C ARG A 108 22.87 7.79 -12.69
N MET A 109 23.26 7.65 -11.43
CA MET A 109 24.28 6.68 -10.99
C MET A 109 23.92 5.23 -11.32
N PHE A 110 22.64 4.88 -11.21
CA PHE A 110 22.14 3.52 -11.45
C PHE A 110 21.40 3.37 -12.79
N SER A 111 21.42 4.40 -13.65
CA SER A 111 20.82 4.31 -14.97
C SER A 111 21.68 3.45 -15.90
N VAL A 112 21.00 2.72 -16.78
CA VAL A 112 21.62 2.03 -17.90
C VAL A 112 21.05 2.58 -19.19
N SER A 113 21.82 2.46 -20.28
CA SER A 113 21.31 2.86 -21.60
C SER A 113 20.08 2.03 -21.99
N LEU A 114 19.21 2.59 -22.84
CA LEU A 114 18.06 1.84 -23.36
C LEU A 114 18.50 0.59 -24.15
N GLU A 115 19.65 0.65 -24.82
CA GLU A 115 20.20 -0.49 -25.55
C GLU A 115 20.60 -1.62 -24.59
N GLU A 116 21.32 -1.29 -23.51
CA GLU A 116 21.70 -2.25 -22.48
C GLU A 116 20.48 -2.82 -21.75
N TRP A 117 19.52 -1.96 -21.38
CA TRP A 117 18.27 -2.40 -20.77
C TRP A 117 17.48 -3.34 -21.68
N SER A 118 17.42 -3.07 -22.99
CA SER A 118 16.74 -3.94 -23.96
C SER A 118 17.42 -5.31 -24.06
N LYS A 119 18.73 -5.40 -23.84
CA LYS A 119 19.48 -6.67 -23.79
C LYS A 119 19.19 -7.42 -22.47
N LEU A 120 19.18 -6.72 -21.33
CA LEU A 120 18.91 -7.29 -20.01
C LEU A 120 17.45 -7.73 -19.83
N LYS A 121 16.50 -6.98 -20.41
CA LYS A 121 15.05 -7.18 -20.29
C LYS A 121 14.37 -7.08 -21.66
N PRO A 122 14.49 -8.13 -22.50
CA PRO A 122 13.88 -8.13 -23.84
C PRO A 122 12.37 -7.90 -23.79
N GLY A 123 11.85 -7.09 -24.71
CA GLY A 123 10.41 -6.79 -24.83
C GLY A 123 9.88 -5.70 -23.89
N THR A 124 10.72 -5.13 -23.03
CA THR A 124 10.33 -4.03 -22.12
C THR A 124 10.58 -2.63 -22.69
N VAL A 125 11.11 -2.54 -23.92
CA VAL A 125 11.36 -1.28 -24.63
C VAL A 125 10.56 -1.23 -25.93
N GLY A 126 10.10 -0.03 -26.29
CA GLY A 126 9.39 0.22 -27.55
C GLY A 126 7.92 -0.17 -27.52
N ASP A 127 7.32 -0.32 -28.70
CA ASP A 127 5.87 -0.52 -28.85
C ASP A 127 5.36 -1.83 -28.23
N LYS A 128 6.21 -2.85 -28.10
CA LYS A 128 5.87 -4.12 -27.46
C LYS A 128 5.63 -3.99 -25.95
N ALA A 129 6.28 -3.02 -25.31
CA ALA A 129 6.14 -2.79 -23.87
C ALA A 129 4.90 -1.96 -23.52
N LYS A 130 4.34 -1.25 -24.50
CA LYS A 130 3.17 -0.41 -24.29
C LYS A 130 1.94 -1.29 -24.21
N TYR A 131 1.24 -1.23 -23.08
CA TYR A 131 -0.11 -1.75 -23.01
C TYR A 131 -1.00 -1.03 -24.02
N ARG A 132 -1.54 -1.77 -24.97
CA ARG A 132 -2.59 -1.28 -25.89
C ARG A 132 -3.91 -1.87 -25.42
N ARG A 133 -4.82 -1.00 -24.97
CA ARG A 133 -6.16 -1.41 -24.55
C ARG A 133 -6.94 -1.89 -25.75
N ASP A 134 -7.43 -3.12 -25.68
CA ASP A 134 -8.42 -3.62 -26.64
C ASP A 134 -9.79 -3.05 -26.28
N ILE A 135 -10.11 -1.91 -26.88
CA ILE A 135 -11.36 -1.17 -26.65
C ILE A 135 -12.56 -2.03 -27.01
N LYS A 136 -12.53 -2.70 -28.18
CA LYS A 136 -13.66 -3.52 -28.66
C LYS A 136 -13.95 -4.68 -27.71
N LYS A 137 -12.91 -5.35 -27.22
CA LYS A 137 -13.06 -6.41 -26.22
C LYS A 137 -13.62 -5.88 -24.90
N LEU A 138 -13.13 -4.73 -24.44
CA LEU A 138 -13.62 -4.09 -23.21
C LEU A 138 -15.11 -3.72 -23.32
N GLU A 139 -15.51 -3.09 -24.43
CA GLU A 139 -16.89 -2.68 -24.73
C GLU A 139 -17.85 -3.86 -24.90
N SER A 140 -17.36 -5.00 -25.37
CA SER A 140 -18.16 -6.22 -25.49
C SER A 140 -18.59 -6.81 -24.14
N GLY A 141 -17.86 -6.51 -23.06
CA GLY A 141 -18.08 -7.07 -21.73
C GLY A 141 -19.36 -6.58 -21.07
N GLU A 142 -20.09 -7.49 -20.43
CA GLU A 142 -21.36 -7.19 -19.75
C GLU A 142 -21.21 -6.12 -18.66
N ILE A 143 -20.09 -6.16 -17.92
CA ILE A 143 -19.77 -5.16 -16.88
C ILE A 143 -19.65 -3.78 -17.50
N TYR A 144 -18.91 -3.64 -18.61
CA TYR A 144 -18.72 -2.34 -19.26
C TYR A 144 -20.06 -1.78 -19.74
N LYS A 145 -20.85 -2.59 -20.44
CA LYS A 145 -22.19 -2.19 -20.92
C LYS A 145 -23.10 -1.77 -19.78
N LYS A 146 -23.10 -2.52 -18.68
CA LYS A 146 -23.92 -2.21 -17.49
C LYS A 146 -23.47 -0.93 -16.80
N THR A 147 -22.16 -0.72 -16.65
CA THR A 147 -21.60 0.47 -16.00
C THR A 147 -21.83 1.74 -16.82
N TYR A 148 -21.72 1.66 -18.14
CA TYR A 148 -21.81 2.81 -19.04
C TYR A 148 -23.15 2.94 -19.78
N ALA A 149 -24.16 2.14 -19.42
CA ALA A 149 -25.47 2.12 -20.10
C ALA A 149 -26.13 3.51 -20.24
N GLY A 150 -25.94 4.41 -19.27
CA GLY A 150 -26.49 5.77 -19.29
C GLY A 150 -25.70 6.80 -20.11
N PHE A 151 -24.55 6.41 -20.68
CA PHE A 151 -23.69 7.27 -21.50
C PHE A 151 -23.53 6.76 -22.94
N LEU A 152 -24.02 5.55 -23.22
CA LEU A 152 -24.00 4.93 -24.54
C LEU A 152 -25.34 5.26 -25.24
N GLU A 153 -25.47 6.48 -25.74
CA GLU A 153 -26.51 6.86 -26.72
C GLU A 153 -26.04 6.58 -28.15
#